data_AF-A0A246AHT0-F1
#
_entry.id   AF-A0A246AHT0-F1
#
_cell.length_a   1.000
_cell.length_b   1.000
_cell.length_c   1.000
_cell.angle_alpha   90.00
_cell.angle_beta   90.00
_cell.angle_gamma   90.00
#
_symmetry.space_group_name_H-M   'P 1'
#
loop_
_entity.id
_entity.type
_entity.pdbx_description
1 polymer ?
#
loop_
_entity_poly.entity_id
_entity_poly.type
_entity_poly.pdbx_seq_one_letter_code
_entity_poly.pdbx_strand_id
1 'polypeptide(L)'
;MDNSVLPFLFALIPLISPLLVFIASCLYMIKIARVDAILLCVGSGITLLISGMYIWMPHIAQNRAMPVGEVSFYYSILGGIGLLGGLFFATGLFLLINNMLNANKLFREKF
;
A
#
# COMPACT_ATOMS: atom_id res chain seq x y z
N MET A 1 14.54 16.15 -27.16
CA MET A 1 15.00 15.05 -26.29
C MET A 1 13.96 14.86 -25.18
N ASP A 2 12.67 14.86 -25.54
CA ASP A 2 11.56 15.24 -24.64
C ASP A 2 10.48 14.16 -24.50
N ASN A 3 10.64 13.03 -25.19
CA ASN A 3 9.63 11.97 -25.26
C ASN A 3 9.73 10.92 -24.14
N SER A 4 10.73 11.03 -23.25
CA SER A 4 10.97 10.08 -22.15
C SER A 4 10.35 10.49 -20.82
N VAL A 5 9.97 11.77 -20.64
CA VAL A 5 9.45 12.29 -19.36
C VAL A 5 7.96 11.98 -19.18
N LEU A 6 7.18 12.05 -20.26
CA LEU A 6 5.75 11.71 -20.28
C LEU A 6 5.46 10.27 -19.83
N PRO A 7 6.07 9.21 -20.40
CA PRO A 7 5.81 7.84 -19.97
C PRO A 7 6.23 7.58 -18.51
N PHE A 8 7.28 8.26 -18.04
CA PHE A 8 7.70 8.19 -16.64
C PHE A 8 6.69 8.85 -15.68
N LEU A 9 6.15 10.01 -16.04
CA LEU A 9 5.08 10.69 -15.29
C LEU A 9 3.81 9.83 -15.22
N PHE A 10 3.41 9.19 -16.32
CA PHE A 10 2.27 8.28 -16.34
C PHE A 10 2.50 7.03 -15.48
N ALA A 11 3.73 6.52 -15.41
CA ALA A 11 4.08 5.41 -14.53
C ALA A 11 4.01 5.76 -13.04
N LEU A 12 4.11 7.04 -12.66
CA LEU A 12 4.01 7.50 -11.27
C LEU A 12 2.58 7.68 -10.76
N ILE A 13 1.60 7.86 -11.65
CA ILE A 13 0.18 8.02 -11.30
C ILE A 13 -0.34 6.91 -10.37
N PRO A 14 -0.11 5.61 -10.65
CA PRO A 14 -0.57 4.54 -9.76
C PRO A 14 0.12 4.54 -8.38
N LEU A 15 1.22 5.27 -8.20
CA LEU A 15 1.89 5.41 -6.90
C LEU A 15 1.19 6.43 -5.98
N ILE A 16 0.43 7.37 -6.53
CA ILE A 16 -0.22 8.45 -5.77
C ILE A 16 -1.22 7.87 -4.76
N SER A 17 -2.03 6.90 -5.18
CA SER A 17 -3.05 6.27 -4.33
C SER A 17 -2.46 5.56 -3.10
N PRO A 18 -1.52 4.59 -3.24
CA PRO A 18 -0.93 3.93 -2.08
C PRO A 18 -0.11 4.89 -1.20
N LEU A 19 0.46 5.96 -1.78
CA LEU A 19 1.22 6.96 -1.03
C LEU A 19 0.32 7.83 -0.16
N LEU A 20 -0.85 8.22 -0.66
CA LEU A 20 -1.85 8.97 0.10
C LEU A 20 -2.43 8.12 1.25
N VAL A 21 -2.69 6.83 0.99
CA VAL A 21 -3.13 5.87 2.01
C VAL A 21 -2.06 5.64 3.09
N PHE A 22 -0.79 5.55 2.70
CA PHE A 22 0.33 5.41 3.63
C PHE A 22 0.48 6.66 4.53
N ILE A 23 0.40 7.87 3.96
CA ILE A 23 0.44 9.11 4.73
C ILE A 23 -0.72 9.17 5.74
N ALA A 24 -1.93 8.85 5.30
CA ALA A 24 -3.10 8.82 6.18
C ALA A 24 -2.91 7.81 7.34
N SER A 25 -2.34 6.64 7.05
CA SER A 25 -2.07 5.60 8.06
C SER A 25 -0.98 6.02 9.04
N CYS A 26 0.10 6.67 8.58
CA CYS A 26 1.15 7.24 9.41
C CYS A 26 0.62 8.32 10.35
N LEU A 27 -0.18 9.26 9.83
CA LEU A 27 -0.81 10.31 10.64
C LEU A 27 -1.75 9.73 11.70
N TYR A 28 -2.48 8.66 11.36
CA TYR A 28 -3.33 7.95 12.31
C TYR A 28 -2.52 7.30 13.43
N MET A 29 -1.40 6.64 13.11
CA MET A 29 -0.52 6.02 14.10
C MET A 29 0.09 7.06 15.07
N ILE A 30 0.52 8.22 14.56
CA ILE A 30 1.09 9.29 15.40
C ILE A 30 0.06 9.82 16.40
N LYS A 31 -1.21 9.88 16.01
CA LYS A 31 -2.28 10.42 16.86
C LYS A 31 -2.79 9.40 17.88
N ILE A 32 -2.86 8.12 17.51
CA ILE A 32 -3.39 7.03 18.33
C ILE A 32 -2.59 5.75 18.07
N ALA A 33 -1.70 5.38 18.98
CA ALA A 33 -0.94 4.14 18.91
C ALA A 33 -1.78 2.94 19.42
N ARG A 34 -2.76 2.52 18.62
CA ARG A 34 -3.50 1.26 18.83
C ARG A 34 -3.01 0.18 17.86
N VAL A 35 -3.29 -1.07 18.18
CA VAL A 35 -2.94 -2.25 17.36
C VAL A 35 -3.45 -2.09 15.92
N ASP A 36 -4.63 -1.51 15.74
CA ASP A 36 -5.28 -1.20 14.47
C ASP A 36 -4.41 -0.27 13.59
N ALA A 37 -3.79 0.75 14.20
CA ALA A 37 -2.96 1.72 13.50
C ALA A 37 -1.65 1.10 13.02
N ILE A 38 -1.08 0.18 13.80
CA ILE A 38 0.14 -0.55 13.45
C ILE A 38 -0.15 -1.48 12.26
N LEU A 39 -1.27 -2.22 12.28
CA LEU A 39 -1.67 -3.07 11.15
C LEU A 39 -1.91 -2.27 9.87
N LEU A 40 -2.59 -1.12 9.96
CA LEU A 40 -2.83 -0.22 8.83
C LEU A 40 -1.52 0.34 8.23
N CYS A 41 -0.59 0.73 9.10
CA CYS A 41 0.70 1.26 8.64
C CYS A 41 1.57 0.18 7.99
N VAL A 42 1.63 -1.03 8.56
CA VAL A 42 2.38 -2.14 7.98
C VAL A 42 1.74 -2.59 6.66
N GLY A 43 0.42 -2.73 6.62
CA GLY A 43 -0.31 -3.12 5.40
C GLY A 43 -0.15 -2.10 4.26
N SER A 44 -0.28 -0.80 4.55
CA SER A 44 -0.07 0.27 3.56
C SER A 44 1.39 0.43 3.15
N GLY A 45 2.34 0.20 4.06
CA GLY A 45 3.77 0.20 3.75
C GLY A 45 4.15 -0.92 2.78
N ILE A 46 3.64 -2.13 3.00
CA ILE A 46 3.86 -3.27 2.09
C ILE A 46 3.26 -2.98 0.71
N THR A 47 2.05 -2.44 0.63
CA THR A 47 1.43 -2.11 -0.66
C THR A 47 2.19 -1.01 -1.40
N LEU A 48 2.67 0.02 -0.70
CA LEU A 48 3.50 1.07 -1.28
C LEU A 48 4.82 0.54 -1.83
N LEU A 49 5.49 -0.32 -1.07
CA LEU A 49 6.76 -0.92 -1.47
C LEU A 49 6.58 -1.79 -2.73
N ILE A 50 5.50 -2.57 -2.79
CA ILE A 50 5.16 -3.39 -3.96
C ILE A 50 4.86 -2.50 -5.18
N SER A 51 4.05 -1.45 -5.04
CA SER A 51 3.78 -0.51 -6.14
C SER A 51 5.07 0.15 -6.66
N GLY A 52 6.03 0.47 -5.78
CA GLY A 52 7.34 0.97 -6.19
C GLY A 52 8.14 -0.09 -6.98
N MET A 53 8.12 -1.34 -6.53
CA MET A 53 8.79 -2.45 -7.23
C MET A 53 8.18 -2.71 -8.61
N TYR A 54 6.85 -2.60 -8.77
CA TYR A 54 6.17 -2.72 -10.07
C TYR A 54 6.62 -1.65 -11.08
N ILE A 55 6.96 -0.44 -10.63
CA ILE A 55 7.46 0.64 -11.50
C ILE A 55 8.93 0.44 -11.84
N TRP A 56 9.75 -0.03 -10.90
CA TRP A 56 11.19 -0.24 -11.12
C TRP A 56 11.51 -1.47 -11.96
N MET A 57 10.72 -2.53 -11.85
CA MET A 57 10.97 -3.80 -12.53
C MET A 57 11.05 -3.71 -14.07
N PRO A 58 10.17 -2.99 -14.80
CA PRO A 58 10.31 -2.84 -16.25
C PRO A 58 11.63 -2.17 -16.65
N HIS A 59 12.15 -1.22 -15.86
CA HIS A 59 13.46 -0.61 -16.13
C HIS A 59 14.62 -1.60 -15.98
N ILE A 60 14.54 -2.49 -14.99
CA ILE A 60 15.58 -3.49 -14.75
C ILE A 60 15.52 -4.62 -15.80
N ALA A 61 14.30 -5.05 -16.16
CA ALA A 61 14.07 -6.06 -17.19
C ALA A 61 14.54 -5.59 -18.57
N GLN A 62 14.32 -4.31 -18.90
CA GLN A 62 14.77 -3.70 -20.14
C GLN A 62 16.31 -3.59 -20.21
N ASN A 63 16.96 -3.27 -19.09
CA ASN A 63 18.43 -3.15 -19.05
C ASN A 63 19.16 -4.49 -19.05
N ARG A 64 18.54 -5.58 -18.58
CA ARG A 64 19.19 -6.90 -18.47
C ARG A 64 18.66 -7.95 -19.45
N ALA A 65 17.75 -7.59 -20.36
CA ALA A 65 17.12 -8.51 -21.32
C ALA A 65 16.64 -9.81 -20.66
N MET A 66 16.00 -9.69 -19.50
CA MET A 66 15.63 -10.86 -18.69
C MET A 66 14.62 -11.75 -19.41
N PRO A 67 14.74 -13.09 -19.31
CA PRO A 67 13.75 -14.02 -19.85
C PRO A 67 12.36 -13.75 -19.25
N VAL A 68 11.32 -13.82 -20.08
CA VAL A 68 9.93 -13.53 -19.69
C VAL A 68 9.47 -14.43 -18.52
N GLY A 69 10.00 -15.65 -18.42
CA GLY A 69 9.72 -16.58 -17.31
C GLY A 69 10.19 -16.08 -15.95
N GLU A 70 11.37 -15.46 -15.86
CA GLU A 70 11.91 -14.93 -14.60
C GLU A 70 11.13 -13.71 -14.13
N VAL A 71 10.72 -12.86 -15.07
CA VAL A 71 9.88 -11.69 -14.83
C VAL A 71 8.49 -12.11 -14.32
N SER A 72 7.88 -13.14 -14.93
CA SER A 72 6.57 -13.65 -14.51
C SER A 72 6.60 -14.25 -13.10
N PHE A 73 7.64 -15.02 -12.76
CA PHE A 73 7.79 -15.61 -11.43
C PHE A 73 7.92 -14.54 -10.33
N TYR A 74 8.71 -13.50 -10.58
CA TYR A 74 8.87 -12.39 -9.65
C TYR A 74 7.56 -11.61 -9.42
N TYR A 75 6.80 -11.33 -10.49
CA TYR A 75 5.48 -10.70 -10.36
C TYR A 75 4.48 -11.59 -9.61
N SER A 76 4.58 -12.92 -9.74
CA SER A 76 3.77 -13.86 -8.96
C SER A 76 4.06 -13.77 -7.46
N ILE A 77 5.35 -13.71 -7.07
CA ILE A 77 5.76 -13.54 -5.67
C ILE A 77 5.31 -12.17 -5.13
N LEU A 78 5.50 -11.10 -5.91
CA LEU A 78 5.01 -9.76 -5.55
C LEU A 78 3.50 -9.74 -5.34
N GLY A 79 2.74 -10.41 -6.21
CA GLY A 79 1.30 -10.55 -6.07
C GLY A 79 0.91 -11.27 -4.78
N GLY A 80 1.62 -12.35 -4.42
CA GLY A 80 1.40 -13.07 -3.16
C GLY A 80 1.65 -12.23 -1.91
N ILE A 81 2.77 -11.50 -1.88
CA ILE A 81 3.09 -10.58 -0.77
C ILE A 81 2.08 -9.42 -0.73
N GLY A 82 1.62 -8.95 -1.90
CA GLY A 82 0.61 -7.90 -2.04
C GLY A 82 -0.74 -8.31 -1.48
N LEU A 83 -1.17 -9.55 -1.73
CA LEU A 83 -2.37 -10.11 -1.12
C LEU A 83 -2.25 -10.16 0.40
N LEU A 84 -1.09 -10.59 0.93
CA LEU A 84 -0.86 -10.61 2.37
C LEU A 84 -0.91 -9.19 2.98
N GLY A 85 -0.23 -8.23 2.34
CA GLY A 85 -0.24 -6.83 2.76
C GLY A 85 -1.64 -6.21 2.73
N GLY A 86 -2.43 -6.54 1.70
CA GLY A 86 -3.83 -6.14 1.56
C GLY A 86 -4.73 -6.73 2.66
N LEU A 87 -4.53 -8.00 3.02
CA LEU A 87 -5.24 -8.65 4.13
C LEU A 87 -4.93 -7.99 5.48
N PHE A 88 -3.67 -7.64 5.73
CA PHE A 88 -3.28 -6.88 6.93
C PHE A 88 -3.94 -5.50 6.97
N PHE A 89 -3.94 -4.79 5.83
CA PHE A 89 -4.57 -3.49 5.71
C PHE A 89 -6.09 -3.57 5.94
N ALA A 90 -6.78 -4.52 5.30
CA ALA A 90 -8.22 -4.72 5.46
C ALA A 90 -8.59 -5.06 6.91
N THR A 91 -7.80 -5.91 7.57
CA THR A 91 -8.02 -6.29 8.97
C THR A 91 -7.82 -5.10 9.91
N GLY A 92 -6.77 -4.29 9.70
CA GLY A 92 -6.55 -3.06 10.46
C GLY A 92 -7.68 -2.04 10.27
N LEU A 93 -8.20 -1.91 9.04
CA LEU A 93 -9.31 -1.01 8.71
C LEU A 93 -10.62 -1.49 9.36
N PHE A 94 -10.87 -2.80 9.36
CA PHE A 94 -12.03 -3.37 10.03
C PHE A 94 -12.01 -3.13 11.55
N LEU A 95 -10.86 -3.33 12.20
CA LEU A 95 -10.73 -3.06 13.63
C LEU A 95 -10.93 -1.58 13.96
N LEU A 96 -10.40 -0.69 13.11
CA LEU A 96 -10.59 0.75 13.21
C LEU A 96 -12.07 1.14 13.18
N ILE A 97 -12.82 0.66 12.17
CA ILE A 97 -14.26 0.94 12.04
C ILE A 97 -15.01 0.43 13.27
N ASN A 98 -14.70 -0.79 13.72
CA ASN A 98 -15.37 -1.37 14.89
C ASN A 98 -15.09 -0.56 16.17
N ASN A 99 -13.84 -0.16 16.39
CA ASN A 99 -13.46 0.72 17.51
C ASN A 99 -14.15 2.09 17.42
N MET A 100 -14.29 2.65 16.23
CA MET A 100 -14.98 3.93 16.01
C MET A 100 -16.48 3.81 16.33
N LEU A 101 -17.14 2.76 15.85
CA LEU A 101 -18.56 2.48 16.13
C LEU A 101 -18.80 2.25 17.63
N ASN A 102 -17.92 1.51 18.31
CA ASN A 102 -18.07 1.22 19.72
C ASN A 102 -17.80 2.45 20.61
N ALA A 103 -16.79 3.26 20.25
CA ALA A 103 -16.55 4.54 20.90
C ALA A 103 -17.74 5.49 20.73
N ASN A 104 -18.36 5.52 19.54
CA ASN A 104 -19.51 6.38 19.28
C ASN A 104 -20.77 5.92 20.03
N LYS A 105 -20.95 4.61 20.23
CA LYS A 105 -22.01 4.08 21.12
C LYS A 105 -21.81 4.51 22.58
N LEU A 106 -20.58 4.44 23.10
CA LEU A 106 -20.24 4.92 24.45
C LEU A 106 -20.49 6.43 24.62
N PHE A 107 -20.29 7.24 23.57
CA PHE A 107 -20.64 8.66 23.61
C PHE A 107 -22.16 8.90 23.55
N ARG A 108 -22.92 8.03 22.86
CA ARG A 108 -24.38 8.15 22.71
C ARG A 108 -25.17 7.72 23.96
N GLU A 109 -24.62 6.84 24.80
CA GLU A 109 -25.25 6.47 26.08
C GLU A 109 -24.95 7.44 27.22
N LYS A 110 -24.01 8.37 27.02
CA LYS A 110 -23.57 9.33 28.04
C LYS A 110 -24.25 10.70 27.96
N PHE A 111 -25.13 10.90 26.99
CA PHE A 111 -25.97 12.09 26.77
C PHE A 111 -27.43 11.68 26.69
#